data_AF-A0A6G2V574-F1
#
_entry.id   AF-A0A6G2V574-F1
#
_cell.length_a   1.000
_cell.length_b   1.000
_cell.length_c   1.000
_cell.angle_alpha   90.00
_cell.angle_beta   90.00
_cell.angle_gamma   90.00
#
_symmetry.space_group_name_H-M   'P 1'
#
loop_
_entity.id
_entity.type
_entity.pdbx_description
1 polymer ?
#
loop_
_entity_poly.entity_id
_entity_poly.type
_entity_poly.pdbx_seq_one_letter_code
_entity_poly.pdbx_strand_id
1 'polypeptide(L)' 'MSAVLVAEEAAVRAVPLVAGVLGAGGVAVAVLPAKVRMRAELRKRWRTWAVVAPVFLGAFFLGGGGTYALAAGLGVV' A
#
# COMPACT_ATOMS: atom_id res chain seq x y z
N MET A 1 0.27 -26.07 12.29
CA MET A 1 0.19 -24.61 12.04
C MET A 1 -1.12 -24.32 11.32
N SER A 2 -1.90 -23.34 11.79
CA SER A 2 -3.13 -22.92 11.13
C SER A 2 -2.81 -22.01 9.94
N ALA A 3 -3.63 -22.04 8.89
CA ALA A 3 -3.44 -21.22 7.68
C ALA A 3 -3.41 -19.72 7.97
N VAL A 4 -4.10 -19.29 9.03
CA VAL A 4 -4.13 -17.89 9.51
C VAL A 4 -2.75 -17.44 9.98
N LEU A 5 -2.05 -18.26 10.78
CA LEU A 5 -0.71 -17.92 11.27
C LEU A 5 0.31 -17.82 10.13
N VAL A 6 0.20 -18.67 9.12
CA VAL A 6 1.06 -18.62 7.92
C VAL A 6 0.82 -17.33 7.13
N ALA A 7 -0.45 -16.89 7.01
CA ALA A 7 -0.80 -15.65 6.33
C ALA A 7 -0.28 -14.41 7.09
N GLU A 8 -0.36 -14.41 8.42
CA GLU A 8 0.19 -13.34 9.25
C GLU A 8 1.72 -13.25 9.15
N GLU A 9 2.43 -14.37 9.23
CA GLU A 9 3.89 -14.38 9.06
C GLU A 9 4.31 -13.92 7.65
N ALA A 10 3.58 -14.34 6.62
CA ALA A 10 3.81 -13.87 5.26
C ALA A 10 3.56 -12.37 5.13
N ALA A 11 2.51 -11.84 5.76
CA ALA A 11 2.19 -10.42 5.76
C ALA A 11 3.30 -9.60 6.43
N VAL A 12 3.79 -10.03 7.60
CA VAL A 12 4.88 -9.37 8.34
C VAL A 12 6.15 -9.28 7.48
N ARG A 13 6.47 -10.35 6.73
CA ARG A 13 7.61 -10.36 5.78
C ARG A 13 7.37 -9.49 4.54
N ALA A 14 6.12 -9.35 4.10
CA ALA A 14 5.75 -8.54 2.95
C ALA A 14 5.81 -7.03 3.22
N VAL A 15 5.53 -6.58 4.46
CA VAL A 15 5.54 -5.15 4.83
C VAL A 15 6.83 -4.42 4.39
N PRO A 16 8.05 -4.85 4.77
CA PRO A 16 9.27 -4.17 4.38
C PRO A 16 9.53 -4.21 2.86
N LEU A 17 9.09 -5.27 2.17
CA LEU A 17 9.19 -5.37 0.71
C LEU A 17 8.28 -4.35 0.02
N VAL A 18 7.02 -4.25 0.46
CA VAL A 18 6.06 -3.27 -0.08
C VAL A 18 6.54 -1.84 0.21
N ALA A 19 7.04 -1.58 1.42
CA ALA A 19 7.64 -0.30 1.78
C ALA A 19 8.85 0.03 0.89
N GLY A 20 9.72 -0.95 0.62
CA GLY A 20 10.87 -0.81 -0.27
C GLY A 20 10.47 -0.50 -1.71
N VAL A 21 9.49 -1.21 -2.27
CA VAL A 21 9.00 -0.98 -3.64
C VAL A 21 8.33 0.39 -3.76
N LEU A 22 7.53 0.81 -2.78
CA LEU A 22 6.93 2.15 -2.77
C LEU A 22 7.98 3.25 -2.64
N GLY A 23 8.99 3.05 -1.80
CA GLY A 23 10.12 3.97 -1.65
C GLY A 23 10.93 4.09 -2.94
N ALA A 24 11.37 2.97 -3.50
CA ALA A 24 12.13 2.93 -4.75
C ALA A 24 11.34 3.49 -5.93
N GLY A 25 10.05 3.14 -6.05
CA GLY A 25 9.15 3.70 -7.04
C GLY A 25 8.96 5.21 -6.89
N GLY A 26 8.93 5.72 -5.66
CA GLY A 26 8.87 7.14 -5.37
C GLY A 26 10.11 7.91 -5.81
N VAL A 27 11.28 7.34 -5.52
CA VAL A 27 12.57 7.87 -5.97
C VAL A 27 12.63 7.87 -7.50
N ALA A 28 12.26 6.77 -8.15
CA ALA A 28 12.21 6.68 -9.61
C ALA A 28 11.29 7.77 -10.22
N VAL A 29 10.10 7.97 -9.64
CA VAL A 29 9.16 9.02 -10.08
C VAL A 29 9.67 10.43 -9.78
N ALA A 30 10.46 10.62 -8.72
CA ALA A 30 11.06 11.90 -8.38
C ALA A 30 12.14 12.32 -9.40
N VAL A 31 12.93 11.36 -9.87
CA VAL A 31 14.04 11.56 -10.83
C VAL A 31 13.56 11.74 -12.28
N LEU A 32 12.30 11.39 -12.60
CA LEU A 32 11.76 11.57 -13.95
C LEU A 32 11.84 13.05 -14.43
N PRO A 33 12.26 13.29 -15.68
CA PRO A 33 12.37 14.64 -16.24
C PRO A 33 11.01 15.35 -16.32
N ALA A 34 10.98 16.63 -15.96
CA ALA A 34 9.76 17.42 -15.85
C ALA A 34 8.94 17.55 -17.15
N LYS A 35 9.58 17.39 -18.32
CA LYS A 35 8.94 17.52 -19.64
C LYS A 35 8.12 16.30 -20.06
N VAL A 36 8.18 15.20 -19.32
CA VAL A 36 7.46 13.98 -19.67
C VAL A 36 6.03 14.11 -19.14
N ARG A 37 5.04 14.22 -20.04
CA ARG A 37 3.60 14.26 -19.67
C ARG A 37 3.19 13.05 -18.80
N MET A 38 3.85 11.90 -19.01
CA MET A 38 3.74 10.69 -18.20
C MET A 38 4.10 10.90 -16.71
N ARG A 39 4.97 11.86 -16.38
CA ARG A 39 5.41 12.12 -15.00
C ARG A 39 4.26 12.55 -14.10
N ALA A 40 3.33 13.36 -14.61
CA ALA A 40 2.19 13.82 -13.84
C ALA A 40 1.26 12.65 -13.48
N GLU A 41 0.98 11.79 -14.45
CA GLU A 41 0.18 10.58 -14.24
C GLU A 41 0.86 9.57 -13.30
N LEU A 42 2.16 9.33 -13.48
CA LEU A 42 2.94 8.45 -12.62
C LEU A 42 3.02 8.98 -11.18
N ARG A 43 3.20 10.29 -10.99
CA ARG A 43 3.20 10.91 -9.66
C ARG A 43 1.82 10.85 -9.01
N LYS A 44 0.73 11.05 -9.77
CA LYS A 44 -0.63 10.92 -9.26
C LYS A 44 -0.89 9.50 -8.78
N ARG A 45 -0.59 8.50 -9.62
CA ARG A 45 -0.73 7.07 -9.29
C ARG A 45 0.14 6.69 -8.10
N TRP A 46 1.42 7.08 -8.10
CA TRP A 46 2.33 6.79 -6.99
C TRP A 46 1.83 7.39 -5.67
N ARG A 47 1.34 8.65 -5.66
CA ARG A 47 0.75 9.27 -4.46
C ARG A 47 -0.48 8.50 -3.97
N THR A 48 -1.37 8.07 -4.86
CA THR A 48 -2.52 7.24 -4.49
C THR A 48 -2.05 5.96 -3.81
N TRP A 49 -1.11 5.23 -4.41
CA TRP A 49 -0.58 4.00 -3.82
C TRP A 49 0.17 4.24 -2.50
N ALA A 50 0.92 5.33 -2.38
CA ALA A 50 1.62 5.70 -1.16
C ALA A 50 0.67 6.05 -0.01
N VAL A 51 -0.57 6.47 -0.29
CA VAL A 51 -1.61 6.73 0.72
C VAL A 51 -2.42 5.46 1.02
N VAL A 52 -2.80 4.72 -0.02
CA VAL A 52 -3.61 3.49 0.12
C VAL A 52 -2.86 2.42 0.91
N ALA A 53 -1.56 2.24 0.65
CA ALA A 53 -0.76 1.22 1.31
C ALA A 53 -0.75 1.34 2.85
N PRO A 54 -0.44 2.49 3.48
CA PRO A 54 -0.48 2.62 4.93
C PRO A 54 -1.90 2.56 5.50
N VAL A 55 -2.93 3.03 4.78
CA VAL A 55 -4.33 2.88 5.20
C VAL A 55 -4.71 1.40 5.27
N PHE A 56 -4.38 0.63 4.23
CA PHE A 56 -4.61 -0.80 4.19
C PHE A 56 -3.80 -1.54 5.27
N LEU A 57 -2.53 -1.18 5.46
CA LEU A 57 -1.68 -1.74 6.50
C LEU A 57 -2.24 -1.46 7.90
N GLY A 58 -2.69 -0.23 8.16
CA GLY A 58 -3.28 0.17 9.42
C GLY A 58 -4.56 -0.62 9.73
N ALA A 59 -5.43 -0.79 8.73
CA ALA A 59 -6.62 -1.64 8.84
C ALA A 59 -6.25 -3.12 9.11
N PHE A 60 -5.21 -3.63 8.45
CA PHE A 60 -4.71 -4.99 8.67
C PHE A 60 -4.19 -5.20 10.10
N PHE A 61 -3.39 -4.27 10.63
CA PHE A 61 -2.86 -4.35 12.00
C PHE A 61 -3.95 -4.23 13.09
N LEU A 62 -5.08 -3.57 12.78
CA LEU A 62 -6.24 -3.49 13.67
C LEU A 62 -7.10 -4.78 13.67
N GLY A 63 -6.72 -5.81 12.91
CA GLY A 63 -7.40 -7.10 12.87
C GLY A 63 -8.80 -7.02 12.26
N GLY A 64 -9.69 -7.93 12.66
CA GLY A 64 -11.03 -8.06 12.08
C GLY A 64 -11.90 -6.80 12.13
N GLY A 65 -11.74 -5.95 13.15
CA GLY A 65 -12.45 -4.68 13.24
C GLY A 65 -11.93 -3.62 12.26
N GLY A 66 -10.61 -3.58 12.05
CA GLY A 66 -9.98 -2.65 11.11
C GLY A 66 -10.30 -2.96 9.65
N THR A 67 -10.32 -4.25 9.28
CA THR A 67 -10.73 -4.68 7.93
C THR A 67 -12.21 -4.39 7.67
N TYR A 68 -13.08 -4.56 8.66
CA TYR A 68 -14.50 -4.18 8.55
C TYR A 68 -14.68 -2.67 8.37
N ALA A 69 -14.00 -1.86 9.18
CA ALA A 69 -14.07 -0.40 9.07
C ALA A 69 -13.56 0.10 7.70
N LEU A 70 -12.50 -0.52 7.18
CA LEU A 70 -11.99 -0.24 5.84
C LEU A 70 -13.03 -0.60 4.76
N ALA A 71 -13.64 -1.78 4.87
CA ALA A 71 -14.64 -2.24 3.90
C ALA A 71 -15.89 -1.34 3.90
N ALA A 72 -16.36 -0.92 5.07
CA ALA A 72 -17.45 0.05 5.22
C ALA A 72 -17.08 1.43 4.65
N GLY A 73 -15.87 1.92 4.93
CA GLY A 73 -15.37 3.19 4.37
C GLY A 73 -15.23 3.18 2.84
N LEU A 74 -15.07 1.99 2.24
CA LEU A 74 -15.06 1.78 0.78
C LEU A 74 -16.46 1.47 0.20
N GLY A 75 -17.48 1.30 1.05
CA GLY A 75 -18.86 0.97 0.63
C GLY A 75 -19.04 -0.47 0.13
N VAL A 76 -18.19 -1.39 0.56
CA VAL A 76 -18.22 -2.82 0.15
C VAL A 76 -19.13 -3.67 1.05
N VAL A 77 -19.52 -3.13 2.21
CA VAL A 77 -20.43 -3.74 3.20
C VAL A 77 -21.43 -2.69 3.67
#